data_AF-A0A257EW15-F1
#
_entry.id   AF-A0A257EW15-F1
#
_cell.length_a   1.000
_cell.length_b   1.000
_cell.length_c   1.000
_cell.angle_alpha   90.00
_cell.angle_beta   90.00
_cell.angle_gamma   90.00
#
_symmetry.space_group_name_H-M   'P 1'
#
loop_
_entity.id
_entity.type
_entity.pdbx_description
1 polymer ?
#
loop_
_entity_poly.entity_id
_entity_poly.type
_entity_poly.pdbx_seq_one_letter_code
_entity_poly.pdbx_strand_id
1 'polypeptide(L)'
;MEMVLLRMLDLLGQSPLLLMLASAVPVAITVAGLAGWRAQVPDTLPLAIWGLILTLWIFAPVTLTEAQVILFRNFVSIIGWLWLVRAWGRLVLTEWPAPIWSHWIVGTLLALLPLCGAVVLIRGL
;
A
#
# COMPACT_ATOMS: atom_id res chain seq x y z
N MET A 1 -2.92 -22.04 -19.89
CA MET A 1 -2.85 -21.56 -18.49
C MET A 1 -1.90 -20.37 -18.36
N GLU A 2 -0.68 -20.46 -18.89
CA GLU A 2 0.32 -19.37 -18.87
C GLU A 2 -0.14 -18.09 -19.60
N MET A 3 -0.71 -18.19 -20.81
CA MET A 3 -1.25 -17.02 -21.53
C MET A 3 -2.39 -16.32 -20.77
N VAL A 4 -3.22 -17.08 -20.06
CA VAL A 4 -4.32 -16.52 -19.26
C VAL A 4 -3.75 -15.75 -18.06
N LEU A 5 -2.74 -16.31 -17.38
CA LEU A 5 -2.07 -15.66 -16.26
C LEU A 5 -1.37 -14.37 -16.70
N LEU A 6 -0.64 -14.38 -17.82
CA LEU A 6 0.02 -13.19 -18.36
C LEU A 6 -0.99 -12.09 -18.69
N ARG A 7 -2.12 -12.45 -19.29
CA ARG A 7 -3.21 -11.51 -19.58
C ARG A 7 -3.85 -10.95 -18.30
N MET A 8 -4.06 -11.77 -17.27
CA MET A 8 -4.55 -11.31 -15.97
C MET A 8 -3.59 -10.30 -15.34
N LEU A 9 -2.29 -10.58 -15.35
CA LEU A 9 -1.28 -9.68 -14.81
C LEU A 9 -1.21 -8.36 -15.57
N ASP A 10 -1.33 -8.41 -16.90
CA ASP A 10 -1.33 -7.20 -17.74
C ASP A 10 -2.55 -6.32 -17.45
N LEU A 11 -3.75 -6.91 -17.37
CA LEU A 11 -4.98 -6.21 -16.99
C LEU A 11 -4.88 -5.53 -15.62
N LEU A 12 -4.30 -6.23 -14.64
CA LEU A 12 -4.12 -5.69 -13.28
C LEU A 12 -3.04 -4.60 -13.25
N GLY A 13 -1.91 -4.84 -13.92
CA GLY A 13 -0.74 -3.95 -13.92
C GLY A 13 -0.96 -2.64 -14.68
N GLN A 14 -1.82 -2.65 -15.70
CA GLN A 14 -2.15 -1.46 -16.48
C GLN A 14 -3.37 -0.69 -15.94
N SER A 15 -4.09 -1.22 -14.96
CA SER A 15 -5.30 -0.58 -14.43
C SER A 15 -4.97 0.68 -13.63
N PRO A 16 -5.34 1.90 -14.09
CA PRO A 16 -5.04 3.13 -13.37
C PRO A 16 -5.70 3.16 -11.99
N LEU A 17 -6.88 2.55 -11.85
CA LEU A 17 -7.59 2.43 -10.59
C LEU A 17 -6.81 1.61 -9.58
N LEU A 18 -6.27 0.45 -9.98
CA LEU A 18 -5.50 -0.40 -9.08
C LEU A 18 -4.17 0.23 -8.69
N LEU A 19 -3.49 0.89 -9.63
CA LEU A 19 -2.27 1.65 -9.34
C LEU A 19 -2.55 2.81 -8.35
N MET A 20 -3.68 3.51 -8.52
CA MET A 20 -4.12 4.54 -7.59
C MET A 20 -4.44 3.98 -6.20
N LEU A 21 -5.18 2.87 -6.11
CA LEU A 21 -5.51 2.25 -4.83
C LEU A 21 -4.26 1.72 -4.11
N ALA A 22 -3.39 1.03 -4.85
CA ALA A 22 -2.13 0.50 -4.31
C ALA A 22 -1.21 1.62 -3.80
N SER A 23 -1.22 2.78 -4.46
CA SER A 23 -0.44 3.94 -4.05
C SER A 23 -1.06 4.75 -2.90
N ALA A 24 -2.39 4.79 -2.82
CA ALA A 24 -3.10 5.45 -1.73
C ALA A 24 -2.89 4.77 -0.37
N VAL A 25 -2.67 3.45 -0.33
CA VAL A 25 -2.54 2.69 0.93
C VAL A 25 -1.34 3.15 1.78
N PRO A 26 -0.08 3.18 1.28
CA PRO A 26 1.05 3.69 2.06
C PRO A 26 0.86 5.12 2.56
N VAL A 27 0.28 5.98 1.72
CA VAL A 27 -0.03 7.37 2.07
C VAL A 27 -1.04 7.43 3.21
N ALA A 28 -2.13 6.67 3.10
CA ALA A 28 -3.17 6.61 4.13
C ALA A 28 -2.63 6.06 5.46
N ILE A 29 -1.78 5.03 5.43
CA ILE A 29 -1.10 4.50 6.62
C ILE A 29 -0.21 5.57 7.27
N THR A 30 0.54 6.32 6.46
CA THR A 30 1.40 7.41 6.94
C THR A 30 0.58 8.49 7.64
N VAL A 31 -0.52 8.93 7.03
CA VAL A 31 -1.44 9.91 7.62
C VAL A 31 -2.09 9.37 8.89
N ALA A 32 -2.48 8.09 8.90
CA ALA A 32 -3.01 7.45 10.09
C ALA A 32 -1.98 7.43 11.24
N GLY A 33 -0.73 7.07 10.95
CA GLY A 33 0.37 7.13 11.92
C GLY A 33 0.59 8.54 12.47
N LEU A 34 0.60 9.57 11.62
CA LEU A 34 0.73 10.97 12.06
C LEU A 34 -0.45 11.42 12.94
N ALA A 35 -1.67 11.05 12.57
CA ALA A 35 -2.87 11.35 13.36
C ALA A 35 -2.82 10.66 14.72
N GLY A 36 -2.40 9.39 14.75
CA GLY A 36 -2.21 8.63 15.98
C GLY A 36 -1.14 9.22 16.89
N TRP A 37 -0.02 9.67 16.31
CA TRP A 37 1.05 10.32 17.07
C TRP A 37 0.57 11.63 17.70
N ARG A 38 -0.16 12.46 16.93
CA ARG A 38 -0.78 13.68 17.45
C ARG A 38 -1.78 13.40 18.58
N ALA A 39 -2.46 12.26 18.52
CA ALA A 39 -3.38 11.78 19.56
C ALA A 39 -2.67 11.04 20.71
N GLN A 40 -1.33 11.05 20.75
CA GLN A 40 -0.50 10.39 21.79
C GLN A 40 -0.71 8.87 21.89
N VAL A 41 -1.07 8.22 20.79
CA VAL A 41 -1.21 6.76 20.74
C VAL A 41 0.19 6.15 20.65
N PRO A 42 0.53 5.17 21.50
CA PRO A 42 1.85 4.53 21.49
C PRO A 42 2.21 3.95 20.11
N ASP A 43 3.51 3.89 19.82
CA ASP A 43 4.10 3.24 18.64
C ASP A 43 3.62 3.72 17.25
N THR A 44 2.86 4.81 17.19
CA THR A 44 2.37 5.41 15.93
C THR A 44 3.40 6.28 15.22
N LEU A 45 4.34 6.91 15.95
CA LEU A 45 5.39 7.74 15.36
C LEU A 45 6.36 6.94 14.47
N PRO A 46 6.88 5.77 14.90
CA PRO A 46 7.67 4.91 14.02
C PRO A 46 6.93 4.53 12.74
N LEU A 47 5.62 4.22 12.84
CA LEU A 47 4.80 3.90 11.68
C LEU A 47 4.70 5.07 10.70
N ALA A 48 4.52 6.30 11.21
CA ALA A 48 4.49 7.50 10.40
C ALA A 48 5.84 7.76 9.68
N ILE A 49 6.95 7.62 10.39
CA ILE A 49 8.30 7.84 9.83
C ILE A 49 8.60 6.82 8.73
N TRP A 50 8.41 5.54 9.02
CA TRP A 50 8.64 4.48 8.02
C TRP A 50 7.65 4.56 6.87
N GLY A 51 6.39 4.90 7.15
CA GLY A 51 5.38 5.18 6.13
C GLY A 51 5.82 6.27 5.16
N LEU A 52 6.34 7.39 5.68
CA LEU A 52 6.84 8.49 4.87
C LEU A 52 8.04 8.05 4.02
N ILE A 53 9.05 7.41 4.63
CA ILE A 53 10.26 6.95 3.93
C ILE A 53 9.90 5.99 2.80
N LEU A 54 9.04 5.01 3.08
CA LEU A 54 8.64 4.01 2.09
C LEU A 54 7.74 4.61 1.00
N THR A 55 6.84 5.51 1.36
CA THR A 55 6.01 6.24 0.37
C THR A 55 6.91 7.04 -0.58
N LEU A 56 7.89 7.76 -0.05
CA LEU A 56 8.88 8.47 -0.87
C LEU A 56 9.69 7.49 -1.71
N TRP A 57 10.15 6.38 -1.17
CA TRP A 57 10.90 5.36 -1.94
C TRP A 57 10.09 4.79 -3.12
N ILE A 58 8.84 4.42 -2.87
CA ILE A 58 7.96 3.79 -3.87
C ILE A 58 7.58 4.80 -4.96
N PHE A 59 7.25 6.05 -4.59
CA PHE A 59 6.73 7.04 -5.54
C PHE A 59 7.75 8.09 -5.98
N ALA A 60 9.01 8.03 -5.53
CA ALA A 60 10.03 8.95 -6.01
C ALA A 60 10.17 8.83 -7.54
N PRO A 61 10.15 9.97 -8.27
CA PRO A 61 10.28 9.99 -9.73
C PRO A 61 11.75 9.81 -10.12
N VAL A 62 12.34 8.66 -9.77
CA VAL A 62 13.72 8.31 -10.12
C VAL A 62 13.70 7.49 -11.40
N THR A 63 14.24 8.06 -12.47
CA THR A 63 14.55 7.32 -13.71
C THR A 63 15.70 6.35 -13.44
N LEU A 64 15.40 5.06 -13.49
CA LEU A 64 16.37 3.97 -13.39
C LEU A 64 16.54 3.34 -14.77
N THR A 65 17.79 3.22 -15.22
CA THR A 65 18.13 2.62 -16.52
C THR A 65 18.55 1.16 -16.40
N GLU A 66 19.16 0.80 -15.26
CA GLU A 66 19.68 -0.53 -15.03
C GLU A 66 18.59 -1.51 -14.56
N ALA A 67 18.40 -2.60 -15.31
CA ALA A 67 17.35 -3.60 -15.03
C ALA A 67 17.48 -4.22 -13.62
N GLN A 68 18.70 -4.45 -13.15
CA GLN A 68 18.95 -5.00 -11.81
C GLN A 68 18.50 -4.04 -10.71
N VAL A 69 18.70 -2.73 -10.91
CA VAL A 69 18.31 -1.69 -9.95
C VAL A 69 16.79 -1.53 -9.93
N ILE A 70 16.13 -1.63 -11.09
CA ILE A 70 14.65 -1.66 -11.18
C ILE A 70 14.08 -2.86 -10.40
N LEU A 71 14.63 -4.06 -10.61
CA LEU A 71 14.20 -5.26 -9.90
C LEU A 71 14.40 -5.14 -8.39
N PHE A 72 15.56 -4.65 -7.96
CA PHE A 72 15.84 -4.41 -6.55
C PHE A 72 14.87 -3.39 -5.94
N ARG A 73 14.63 -2.27 -6.63
CA ARG A 73 13.66 -1.26 -6.18
C ARG A 73 12.26 -1.84 -6.03
N ASN A 74 11.80 -2.62 -7.00
CA ASN A 74 10.49 -3.28 -6.96
C ASN A 74 10.41 -4.27 -5.80
N PHE A 75 11.45 -5.07 -5.59
CA PHE A 75 11.54 -6.01 -4.48
C PHE A 75 11.44 -5.31 -3.12
N VAL A 76 12.24 -4.26 -2.90
CA VAL A 76 12.19 -3.45 -1.67
C VAL A 76 10.82 -2.79 -1.51
N SER A 77 10.21 -2.32 -2.61
CA SER A 77 8.88 -1.69 -2.58
C SER A 77 7.80 -2.68 -2.15
N ILE A 78 7.81 -3.91 -2.67
CA ILE A 78 6.85 -4.97 -2.29
C ILE A 78 7.00 -5.31 -0.81
N ILE A 79 8.23 -5.55 -0.34
CA ILE A 79 8.49 -5.90 1.06
C ILE A 79 8.09 -4.74 1.98
N GLY A 80 8.45 -3.50 1.62
CA GLY A 80 8.08 -2.31 2.38
C GLY A 80 6.57 -2.12 2.47
N TRP A 81 5.86 -2.33 1.36
CA TRP A 81 4.40 -2.25 1.33
C TRP A 81 3.75 -3.29 2.25
N LEU A 82 4.18 -4.56 2.17
CA LEU A 82 3.69 -5.63 3.05
C LEU A 82 4.00 -5.37 4.52
N TRP A 83 5.20 -4.88 4.82
CA TRP A 83 5.60 -4.51 6.17
C TRP A 83 4.72 -3.37 6.72
N LEU A 84 4.43 -2.34 5.91
CA LEU A 84 3.56 -1.23 6.34
C LEU A 84 2.16 -1.71 6.70
N VAL A 85 1.55 -2.53 5.85
CA VAL A 85 0.22 -3.09 6.11
C VAL A 85 0.23 -3.94 7.37
N ARG A 86 1.25 -4.77 7.57
CA ARG A 86 1.41 -5.57 8.79
C ARG A 86 1.60 -4.70 10.04
N ALA A 87 2.45 -3.67 9.97
CA ALA A 87 2.74 -2.79 11.09
C ALA A 87 1.51 -1.97 11.49
N TRP A 88 0.80 -1.43 10.50
CA TRP A 88 -0.50 -0.78 10.69
C TRP A 88 -1.52 -1.74 11.29
N GLY A 89 -1.67 -2.94 10.72
CA GLY A 89 -2.63 -3.94 11.18
C GLY A 89 -2.38 -4.36 12.62
N ARG A 90 -1.12 -4.56 13.02
CA ARG A 90 -0.76 -4.83 14.42
C ARG A 90 -1.24 -3.70 15.32
N LEU A 91 -0.87 -2.45 15.01
CA LEU A 91 -1.19 -1.29 15.83
C LEU A 91 -2.71 -1.09 15.99
N VAL A 92 -3.47 -1.25 14.91
CA VAL A 92 -4.94 -1.18 14.95
C VAL A 92 -5.55 -2.29 15.81
N LEU A 93 -5.01 -3.50 15.76
CA LEU A 93 -5.55 -4.66 16.48
C LEU A 93 -5.14 -4.72 17.97
N THR A 94 -4.04 -4.06 18.37
CA THR A 94 -3.49 -4.19 19.74
C THR A 94 -3.56 -2.92 20.56
N GLU A 95 -3.37 -1.75 19.97
CA GLU A 95 -3.02 -0.54 20.72
C GLU A 95 -3.98 0.63 20.53
N TRP A 96 -4.93 0.54 19.61
CA TRP A 96 -5.82 1.66 19.29
C TRP A 96 -7.23 1.49 19.88
N PRO A 97 -7.54 2.11 21.04
CA PRO A 97 -8.79 1.87 21.76
C PRO A 97 -10.00 2.68 21.25
N ALA A 98 -9.86 3.52 20.22
CA ALA A 98 -10.94 4.41 19.77
C ALA A 98 -10.99 4.59 18.24
N PRO A 99 -12.19 4.76 17.66
CA PRO A 99 -12.35 4.87 16.22
C PRO A 99 -11.88 6.24 15.69
N ILE A 100 -10.61 6.35 15.31
CA ILE A 100 -10.10 7.51 14.56
C ILE A 100 -10.38 7.32 13.07
N TRP A 101 -11.19 8.15 12.41
CA TRP A 101 -11.55 8.04 10.98
C TRP A 101 -10.44 7.59 10.00
N SER A 102 -9.17 7.90 10.28
CA SER A 102 -8.02 7.47 9.49
C SER A 102 -7.84 5.95 9.35
N HIS A 103 -8.17 5.11 10.34
CA HIS A 103 -8.04 3.65 10.19
C HIS A 103 -9.10 3.06 9.24
N TRP A 104 -10.31 3.64 9.22
CA TRP A 104 -11.36 3.23 8.28
C TRP A 104 -10.93 3.46 6.84
N ILE A 105 -10.24 4.56 6.55
CA ILE A 105 -9.73 4.85 5.21
C ILE A 105 -8.75 3.77 4.77
N VAL A 106 -7.77 3.43 5.62
CA VAL A 106 -6.79 2.38 5.29
C VAL A 106 -7.47 1.03 5.07
N GLY A 107 -8.36 0.61 5.99
CA GLY A 107 -9.10 -0.65 5.86
C GLY A 107 -9.98 -0.68 4.61
N THR A 108 -10.64 0.43 4.28
CA THR A 108 -11.47 0.56 3.07
C THR A 108 -10.63 0.44 1.81
N LEU A 109 -9.48 1.13 1.74
CA LEU A 109 -8.58 1.02 0.59
C LEU A 109 -8.04 -0.41 0.42
N LEU A 110 -7.68 -1.07 1.52
CA LEU A 110 -7.22 -2.46 1.51
C LEU A 110 -8.32 -3.45 1.08
N ALA A 111 -9.58 -3.18 1.39
CA ALA A 111 -10.71 -3.99 0.94
C ALA A 111 -11.07 -3.70 -0.53
N LEU A 112 -11.00 -2.44 -0.97
CA LEU A 112 -11.27 -2.05 -2.35
C LEU A 112 -10.25 -2.61 -3.33
N LEU A 113 -8.98 -2.73 -2.93
CA LEU A 113 -7.92 -3.22 -3.80
C LEU A 113 -8.20 -4.62 -4.41
N PRO A 114 -8.52 -5.67 -3.63
CA PRO A 114 -8.90 -6.98 -4.20
C PRO A 114 -10.27 -6.96 -4.87
N LEU A 115 -11.23 -6.16 -4.38
CA LEU A 115 -12.56 -6.05 -5.02
C LEU A 115 -12.48 -5.45 -6.43
N CYS A 116 -11.79 -4.33 -6.57
CA CYS A 116 -11.52 -3.71 -7.86
C CYS A 116 -10.68 -4.63 -8.74
N GLY A 117 -9.73 -5.38 -8.16
CA GLY A 117 -8.94 -6.39 -8.87
C GLY A 117 -9.83 -7.45 -9.50
N ALA A 118 -10.76 -8.02 -8.72
CA ALA A 118 -11.72 -8.99 -9.21
C ALA A 118 -12.62 -8.41 -10.32
N VAL A 119 -13.11 -7.17 -10.17
CA VAL A 119 -13.94 -6.51 -11.20
C VAL A 119 -13.16 -6.29 -12.50
N VAL A 120 -11.89 -5.85 -12.42
CA VAL A 120 -11.03 -5.68 -13.60
C VAL A 120 -10.83 -7.02 -14.31
N LEU A 121 -10.58 -8.10 -13.56
CA LEU A 121 -10.43 -9.43 -14.13
C LEU A 121 -11.72 -9.94 -14.76
N ILE A 122 -12.87 -9.84 -14.08
CA ILE A 122 -14.17 -10.30 -14.60
C ILE A 122 -14.56 -9.56 -15.88
N ARG A 123 -14.23 -8.27 -16.00
CA ARG A 123 -14.57 -7.46 -17.18
C ARG A 123 -13.56 -7.60 -18.32
N GLY A 124 -12.29 -7.90 -18.02
CA GLY A 124 -11.20 -7.92 -18.99
C GLY A 124 -10.83 -9.30 -19.54
N LEU A 125 -11.23 -10.37 -18.84
CA LEU A 125 -11.09 -11.76 -19.28
C LEU A 125 -12.25 -12.18 -20.17
#